data_AF-A0A960QQ29-F1
#
_entry.id   AF-A0A960QQ29-F1
#
_cell.length_a   1.000
_cell.length_b   1.000
_cell.length_c   1.000
_cell.angle_alpha   90.00
_cell.angle_beta   90.00
_cell.angle_gamma   90.00
#
_symmetry.space_group_name_H-M   'P 1'
#
loop_
_entity.id
_entity.type
_entity.pdbx_description
1 polymer ?
#
loop_
_entity_poly.entity_id
_entity_poly.type
_entity_poly.pdbx_seq_one_letter_code
_entity_poly.pdbx_strand_id
1 'polypeptide(L)'
;MTYQGRSLYNLLQMNLKNNPSLEVEEWQVVDYRALSEEELFGRLEQMEIFIDRENFLLYVEQCDSPEDLADCLYLEEDYEKHEKVFLAVFELWRRLAFHKQSLSIFVDEFDHLIERYEEGDIDCEEELQEALESFQAILDDNVDEGGEAREGYHFFSAYSCHDLEIFIFEYIAHQIDAGNEQYANELLDGFYPYVDNKRWFDLLKARLVAAADIEEGKIMIHRLLGSLKEEPELYLLFETLHYLIYVEETELFRLTYYQVLEEIETEEDLRELLMLTVEYFNAIEMEKEEAIVTKLLEEQKGKNLQEKITVPNQALEQLKELVSLSLVRDE
;
A
#
# COMPACT_ATOMS: atom_id res chain seq x y z
N MET A 1 -7.40 -4.83 21.86
CA MET A 1 -6.32 -4.81 20.88
C MET A 1 -6.28 -6.19 20.30
N THR A 2 -6.60 -6.31 19.01
CA THR A 2 -6.40 -7.55 18.24
C THR A 2 -4.91 -7.87 18.27
N TYR A 3 -4.57 -9.13 18.50
CA TYR A 3 -3.17 -9.59 18.52
C TYR A 3 -2.55 -9.27 17.16
N GLN A 4 -1.50 -8.44 17.12
CA GLN A 4 -0.81 -8.02 15.89
C GLN A 4 0.42 -8.89 15.58
N GLY A 5 0.73 -9.88 16.43
CA GLY A 5 1.79 -10.87 16.19
C GLY A 5 3.11 -10.25 15.72
N ARG A 6 3.75 -10.91 14.74
CA ARG A 6 5.04 -10.50 14.17
C ARG A 6 4.98 -9.16 13.43
N SER A 7 3.85 -8.79 12.83
CA SER A 7 3.69 -7.59 12.00
C SER A 7 3.93 -6.29 12.76
N LEU A 8 3.59 -6.27 14.06
CA LEU A 8 3.91 -5.15 14.95
C LEU A 8 5.41 -4.85 14.97
N TYR A 9 6.24 -5.89 15.02
CA TYR A 9 7.70 -5.74 15.09
C TYR A 9 8.29 -5.30 13.75
N ASN A 10 7.78 -5.83 12.64
CA ASN A 10 8.15 -5.38 11.30
C ASN A 10 7.78 -3.89 11.12
N LEU A 11 6.57 -3.50 11.54
CA LEU A 11 6.12 -2.11 11.53
C LEU A 11 7.01 -1.20 12.40
N LEU A 12 7.44 -1.65 13.57
CA LEU A 12 8.38 -0.90 14.42
C LEU A 12 9.74 -0.71 13.73
N GLN A 13 10.25 -1.73 13.05
CA GLN A 13 11.49 -1.64 12.28
C GLN A 13 11.35 -0.66 11.11
N MET A 14 10.28 -0.75 10.32
CA MET A 14 9.99 0.18 9.23
C MET A 14 9.87 1.63 9.72
N ASN A 15 9.12 1.85 10.82
CA ASN A 15 8.96 3.18 11.40
C ASN A 15 10.28 3.73 11.95
N LEU A 16 11.16 2.89 12.49
CA LEU A 16 12.48 3.32 12.96
C LEU A 16 13.40 3.73 11.80
N LYS A 17 13.33 3.05 10.63
CA LYS A 17 14.03 3.47 9.42
C LYS A 17 13.62 4.90 9.01
N ASN A 18 12.32 5.19 9.03
CA ASN A 18 11.77 6.50 8.66
C ASN A 18 11.95 7.58 9.74
N ASN A 19 11.95 7.17 11.01
CA ASN A 19 12.12 8.06 12.16
C ASN A 19 13.11 7.48 13.20
N PRO A 20 14.40 7.79 13.09
CA PRO A 20 15.42 7.29 14.03
C PRO A 20 15.27 7.78 15.48
N SER A 21 14.35 8.71 15.75
CA SER A 21 14.06 9.21 17.11
C SER A 21 12.94 8.46 17.81
N LEU A 22 12.38 7.42 17.19
CA LEU A 22 11.35 6.58 17.78
C LEU A 22 11.88 5.89 19.05
N GLU A 23 11.16 6.03 20.16
CA GLU A 23 11.48 5.34 21.40
C GLU A 23 11.04 3.88 21.29
N VAL A 24 12.00 2.98 21.06
CA VAL A 24 11.80 1.52 20.99
C VAL A 24 12.82 0.81 21.86
N GLU A 25 12.43 -0.33 22.41
CA GLU A 25 13.36 -1.20 23.13
C GLU A 25 14.20 -2.01 22.14
N GLU A 26 15.48 -2.22 22.45
CA GLU A 26 16.44 -2.84 21.51
C GLU A 26 15.91 -4.18 20.96
N TRP A 27 15.32 -5.02 21.81
CA TRP A 27 14.84 -6.35 21.43
C TRP A 27 13.66 -6.34 20.44
N GLN A 28 12.90 -5.23 20.37
CA GLN A 28 11.74 -5.09 19.48
C GLN A 28 12.15 -4.85 18.02
N VAL A 29 13.35 -4.30 17.81
CA VAL A 29 13.87 -3.94 16.49
C VAL A 29 15.11 -4.74 16.08
N VAL A 30 15.49 -5.75 16.87
CA VAL A 30 16.52 -6.71 16.45
C VAL A 30 16.07 -7.41 15.17
N ASP A 31 16.97 -7.50 14.21
CA ASP A 31 16.81 -8.40 13.06
C ASP A 31 17.02 -9.86 13.51
N TYR A 32 15.91 -10.55 13.79
CA TYR A 32 15.93 -11.97 14.15
C TYR A 32 16.32 -12.86 12.98
N ARG A 33 16.12 -12.43 11.72
CA ARG A 33 16.51 -13.17 10.52
C ARG A 33 18.04 -13.28 10.40
N ALA A 34 18.77 -12.29 10.90
CA ALA A 34 20.23 -12.30 10.94
C ALA A 34 20.86 -13.16 12.06
N LEU A 35 20.10 -13.54 13.09
CA LEU A 35 20.62 -14.35 14.20
C LEU A 35 20.85 -15.80 13.77
N SER A 36 21.81 -16.50 14.36
CA SER A 36 22.00 -17.95 14.17
C SER A 36 21.00 -18.78 14.98
N GLU A 37 20.78 -20.05 14.60
CA GLU A 37 19.94 -20.97 15.39
C GLU A 37 20.45 -21.09 16.83
N GLU A 38 21.78 -21.14 17.03
CA GLU A 38 22.41 -21.23 18.35
C GLU A 38 22.10 -20.00 19.22
N GLU A 39 22.08 -18.81 18.63
CA GLU A 39 21.71 -17.57 19.33
C GLU A 39 20.22 -17.55 19.70
N LEU A 40 19.35 -18.06 18.83
CA LEU A 40 17.90 -18.13 19.10
C LEU A 40 17.61 -19.09 20.27
N PHE A 41 18.17 -20.30 20.25
CA PHE A 41 18.07 -21.22 21.39
C PHE A 41 18.71 -20.64 22.66
N GLY A 42 19.87 -19.98 22.54
CA GLY A 42 20.52 -19.32 23.66
C GLY A 42 19.68 -18.20 24.29
N ARG A 43 18.87 -17.48 23.50
CA ARG A 43 17.90 -16.50 24.01
C ARG A 43 16.76 -17.20 24.78
N LEU A 44 16.24 -18.31 24.27
CA LEU A 44 15.24 -19.13 24.99
C LEU A 44 15.78 -19.63 26.33
N GLU A 45 17.03 -20.09 26.38
CA GLU A 45 17.68 -20.54 27.63
C GLU A 45 17.80 -19.41 28.67
N GLN A 46 18.09 -18.17 28.23
CA GLN A 46 18.13 -17.00 29.12
C GLN A 46 16.78 -16.68 29.76
N MET A 47 15.68 -17.14 29.14
CA MET A 47 14.31 -17.03 29.61
C MET A 47 13.84 -18.30 30.34
N GLU A 48 14.79 -19.16 30.75
CA GLU A 48 14.54 -20.43 31.45
C GLU A 48 13.81 -21.50 30.62
N ILE A 49 13.79 -21.35 29.29
CA ILE A 49 13.26 -22.33 28.34
C ILE A 49 14.42 -23.14 27.76
N PHE A 50 14.60 -24.36 28.26
CA PHE A 50 15.67 -25.25 27.84
C PHE A 50 15.18 -26.23 26.78
N ILE A 51 15.36 -25.88 25.52
CA ILE A 51 14.95 -26.67 24.38
C ILE A 51 16.06 -26.72 23.33
N ASP A 52 16.26 -27.89 22.72
CA ASP A 52 17.16 -28.07 21.59
C ASP A 52 16.37 -28.29 20.29
N ARG A 53 17.07 -28.40 19.16
CA ARG A 53 16.46 -28.58 17.84
C ARG A 53 15.54 -29.80 17.76
N GLU A 54 15.92 -30.92 18.37
CA GLU A 54 15.13 -32.16 18.32
C GLU A 54 13.84 -32.00 19.12
N ASN A 55 13.93 -31.46 20.33
CA ASN A 55 12.77 -31.19 21.16
C ASN A 55 11.85 -30.13 20.54
N PHE A 56 12.41 -29.08 19.94
CA PHE A 56 11.65 -28.04 19.24
C PHE A 56 10.75 -28.65 18.17
N LEU A 57 11.32 -29.48 17.29
CA LEU A 57 10.54 -30.16 16.25
C LEU A 57 9.44 -31.07 16.81
N LEU A 58 9.67 -31.72 17.96
CA LEU A 58 8.62 -32.51 18.62
C LEU A 58 7.44 -31.67 19.09
N TYR A 59 7.68 -30.46 19.60
CA TYR A 59 6.59 -29.55 19.99
C TYR A 59 5.89 -28.93 18.78
N VAL A 60 6.62 -28.62 17.71
CA VAL A 60 6.01 -28.13 16.45
C VAL A 60 4.97 -29.12 15.93
N GLU A 61 5.18 -30.43 16.07
CA GLU A 61 4.17 -31.43 15.67
C GLU A 61 2.87 -31.36 16.50
N GLN A 62 2.92 -30.79 17.71
CA GLN A 62 1.76 -30.66 18.61
C GLN A 62 1.05 -29.29 18.52
N CYS A 63 1.66 -28.31 17.86
CA CYS A 63 1.14 -26.95 17.72
C CYS A 63 0.76 -26.67 16.25
N ASP A 64 -0.18 -25.76 16.01
CA ASP A 64 -0.61 -25.39 14.66
C ASP A 64 0.11 -24.13 14.15
N SER A 65 0.65 -23.31 15.06
CA SER A 65 1.30 -22.04 14.76
C SER A 65 2.47 -21.72 15.71
N PRO A 66 3.39 -20.81 15.34
CA PRO A 66 4.42 -20.32 16.25
C PRO A 66 3.83 -19.60 17.48
N GLU A 67 2.66 -18.97 17.34
CA GLU A 67 1.90 -18.38 18.44
C GLU A 67 1.50 -19.44 19.47
N ASP A 68 0.88 -20.54 19.02
CA ASP A 68 0.49 -21.64 19.91
C ASP A 68 1.69 -22.26 20.63
N LEU A 69 2.81 -22.36 19.94
CA LEU A 69 4.03 -22.91 20.52
C LEU A 69 4.63 -21.96 21.56
N ALA A 70 4.64 -20.65 21.32
CA ALA A 70 5.09 -19.67 22.30
C ALA A 70 4.23 -19.74 23.57
N ASP A 71 2.90 -19.82 23.42
CA ASP A 71 1.95 -19.99 24.53
C ASP A 71 2.15 -21.32 25.27
N CYS A 72 2.51 -22.39 24.57
CA CYS A 72 2.83 -23.68 25.20
C CYS A 72 4.14 -23.65 26.00
N LEU A 73 5.14 -22.91 25.52
CA LEU A 73 6.47 -22.84 26.12
C LEU A 73 6.54 -21.85 27.29
N TYR A 74 5.73 -20.79 27.28
CA TYR A 74 5.75 -19.75 28.30
C TYR A 74 4.35 -19.46 28.85
N LEU A 75 4.07 -19.95 30.06
CA LEU A 75 2.76 -19.88 30.71
C LEU A 75 2.65 -18.76 31.76
N GLU A 76 3.69 -17.96 31.95
CA GLU A 76 3.70 -16.89 32.96
C GLU A 76 3.06 -15.60 32.44
N GLU A 77 2.57 -14.75 33.35
CA GLU A 77 1.93 -13.45 33.02
C GLU A 77 2.96 -12.31 32.79
N ASP A 78 4.19 -12.63 32.36
CA ASP A 78 5.19 -11.63 31.98
C ASP A 78 5.12 -11.39 30.46
N TYR A 79 4.41 -10.33 30.09
CA TYR A 79 4.15 -9.99 28.69
C TYR A 79 5.44 -9.75 27.89
N GLU A 80 6.42 -9.03 28.46
CA GLU A 80 7.67 -8.71 27.75
C GLU A 80 8.49 -9.98 27.47
N LYS A 81 8.56 -10.88 28.45
CA LYS A 81 9.24 -12.16 28.24
C LYS A 81 8.49 -13.05 27.25
N HIS A 82 7.16 -13.12 27.36
CA HIS A 82 6.34 -13.90 26.43
C HIS A 82 6.58 -13.46 24.98
N GLU A 83 6.59 -12.16 24.72
CA GLU A 83 6.87 -11.61 23.39
C GLU A 83 8.29 -11.93 22.90
N LYS A 84 9.31 -11.84 23.77
CA LYS A 84 10.68 -12.25 23.41
C LYS A 84 10.79 -13.75 23.09
N VAL A 85 10.05 -14.59 23.82
CA VAL A 85 9.93 -16.02 23.53
C VAL A 85 9.27 -16.21 22.17
N PHE A 86 8.14 -15.54 21.93
CA PHE A 86 7.43 -15.58 20.66
C PHE A 86 8.34 -15.21 19.48
N LEU A 87 9.11 -14.12 19.55
CA LEU A 87 10.00 -13.72 18.45
C LEU A 87 11.10 -14.76 18.15
N ALA A 88 11.65 -15.39 19.18
CA ALA A 88 12.64 -16.45 19.00
C ALA A 88 11.99 -17.72 18.43
N VAL A 89 10.81 -18.10 18.93
CA VAL A 89 10.04 -19.27 18.46
C VAL A 89 9.59 -19.08 17.03
N PHE A 90 9.10 -17.90 16.66
CA PHE A 90 8.66 -17.54 15.32
C PHE A 90 9.78 -17.74 14.30
N GLU A 91 10.96 -17.21 14.59
CA GLU A 91 12.11 -17.34 13.70
C GLU A 91 12.63 -18.80 13.62
N LEU A 92 12.61 -19.54 14.74
CA LEU A 92 12.94 -20.96 14.72
C LEU A 92 11.92 -21.77 13.92
N TRP A 93 10.63 -21.46 14.03
CA TRP A 93 9.56 -22.09 13.27
C TRP A 93 9.76 -21.88 11.78
N ARG A 94 9.98 -20.62 11.37
CA ARG A 94 10.28 -20.23 9.97
C ARG A 94 11.40 -21.06 9.36
N ARG A 95 12.46 -21.34 10.12
CA ARG A 95 13.65 -22.08 9.65
C ARG A 95 13.51 -23.60 9.70
N LEU A 96 12.87 -24.11 10.76
CA LEU A 96 12.91 -25.53 11.10
C LEU A 96 11.64 -26.28 10.69
N ALA A 97 10.51 -25.59 10.56
CA ALA A 97 9.18 -26.16 10.34
C ALA A 97 8.59 -25.78 8.98
N PHE A 98 9.40 -25.84 7.92
CA PHE A 98 9.01 -25.49 6.55
C PHE A 98 7.79 -26.28 6.02
N HIS A 99 7.50 -27.46 6.60
CA HIS A 99 6.33 -28.27 6.26
C HIS A 99 5.03 -27.83 6.94
N LYS A 100 5.10 -26.91 7.91
CA LYS A 100 3.97 -26.35 8.66
C LYS A 100 3.98 -24.83 8.56
N GLN A 101 3.75 -24.31 7.36
CA GLN A 101 3.60 -22.87 7.17
C GLN A 101 2.28 -22.40 7.79
N SER A 102 2.35 -21.52 8.79
CA SER A 102 1.19 -20.82 9.34
C SER A 102 0.90 -19.55 8.53
N LEU A 103 -0.30 -19.00 8.69
CA LEU A 103 -0.66 -17.70 8.09
C LEU A 103 0.33 -16.60 8.49
N SER A 104 0.69 -16.53 9.77
CA SER A 104 1.62 -15.52 10.29
C SER A 104 3.02 -15.62 9.67
N ILE A 105 3.52 -16.83 9.40
CA ILE A 105 4.78 -17.05 8.69
C ILE A 105 4.67 -16.63 7.23
N PHE A 106 3.57 -17.00 6.56
CA PHE A 106 3.35 -16.59 5.16
C PHE A 106 3.32 -15.07 5.03
N VAL A 107 2.57 -14.38 5.90
CA VAL A 107 2.43 -12.93 5.85
C VAL A 107 3.76 -12.22 6.17
N ASP A 108 4.55 -12.72 7.14
CA ASP A 108 5.88 -12.16 7.43
C ASP A 108 6.86 -12.30 6.26
N GLU A 109 6.83 -13.41 5.52
CA GLU A 109 7.62 -13.56 4.29
C GLU A 109 7.09 -12.65 3.17
N PHE A 110 5.77 -12.51 3.06
CA PHE A 110 5.17 -11.62 2.08
C PHE A 110 5.51 -10.15 2.34
N ASP A 111 5.41 -9.69 3.59
CA ASP A 111 5.86 -8.36 4.03
C ASP A 111 7.33 -8.11 3.66
N HIS A 112 8.18 -9.12 3.87
CA HIS A 112 9.61 -9.00 3.54
C HIS A 112 9.85 -8.91 2.02
N LEU A 113 9.06 -9.61 1.21
CA LEU A 113 9.13 -9.52 -0.26
C LEU A 113 8.65 -8.16 -0.76
N ILE A 114 7.59 -7.61 -0.17
CA ILE A 114 7.10 -6.25 -0.44
C ILE A 114 8.21 -5.23 -0.14
N GLU A 115 8.81 -5.28 1.05
CA GLU A 115 9.87 -4.35 1.44
C GLU A 115 11.08 -4.42 0.49
N ARG A 116 11.51 -5.64 0.10
CA ARG A 116 12.60 -5.82 -0.88
C ARG A 116 12.24 -5.20 -2.24
N TYR A 117 11.01 -5.40 -2.70
CA TYR A 117 10.54 -4.85 -3.97
C TYR A 117 10.52 -3.31 -3.94
N GLU A 118 9.99 -2.71 -2.87
CA GLU A 118 9.94 -1.26 -2.68
C GLU A 118 11.34 -0.63 -2.55
N GLU A 119 12.30 -1.35 -1.96
CA GLU A 119 13.72 -0.96 -1.92
C GLU A 119 14.43 -1.10 -3.29
N GLY A 120 13.75 -1.64 -4.31
CA GLY A 120 14.21 -1.76 -5.68
C GLY A 120 15.00 -3.04 -5.99
N ASP A 121 14.84 -4.10 -5.18
CA ASP A 121 15.43 -5.40 -5.43
C ASP A 121 14.67 -6.15 -6.54
N ILE A 122 15.21 -6.14 -7.76
CA ILE A 122 14.58 -6.76 -8.93
C ILE A 122 14.59 -8.30 -8.81
N ASP A 123 15.53 -8.87 -8.06
CA ASP A 123 15.67 -10.33 -7.97
C ASP A 123 14.52 -10.98 -7.16
N CYS A 124 13.74 -10.20 -6.39
CA CYS A 124 12.58 -10.72 -5.65
C CYS A 124 11.28 -10.77 -6.46
N GLU A 125 11.25 -10.26 -7.70
CA GLU A 125 9.99 -10.09 -8.43
C GLU A 125 9.28 -11.43 -8.70
N GLU A 126 10.01 -12.48 -9.09
CA GLU A 126 9.43 -13.83 -9.30
C GLU A 126 8.85 -14.40 -8.00
N GLU A 127 9.59 -14.28 -6.89
CA GLU A 127 9.14 -14.73 -5.56
C GLU A 127 7.89 -13.97 -5.10
N LEU A 128 7.82 -12.67 -5.39
CA LEU A 128 6.68 -11.81 -5.08
C LEU A 128 5.44 -12.17 -5.92
N GLN A 129 5.62 -12.48 -7.21
CA GLN A 129 4.51 -12.95 -8.06
C GLN A 129 3.95 -14.27 -7.53
N GLU A 130 4.82 -15.24 -7.20
CA GLU A 130 4.39 -16.51 -6.59
C GLU A 130 3.67 -16.30 -5.24
N ALA A 131 4.12 -15.33 -4.45
CA ALA A 131 3.48 -14.97 -3.19
C ALA A 131 2.09 -14.33 -3.41
N LEU A 132 1.93 -13.47 -4.41
CA LEU A 132 0.63 -12.90 -4.78
C LEU A 132 -0.35 -13.96 -5.28
N GLU A 133 0.10 -14.91 -6.10
CA GLU A 133 -0.72 -16.05 -6.53
C GLU A 133 -1.15 -16.92 -5.34
N SER A 134 -0.22 -17.19 -4.41
CA SER A 134 -0.52 -17.94 -3.19
C SER A 134 -1.51 -17.18 -2.30
N PHE A 135 -1.38 -15.85 -2.22
CA PHE A 135 -2.31 -15.01 -1.47
C PHE A 135 -3.72 -15.06 -2.07
N GLN A 136 -3.86 -14.94 -3.40
CA GLN A 136 -5.15 -15.11 -4.07
C GLN A 136 -5.75 -16.49 -3.80
N ALA A 137 -4.95 -17.56 -3.86
CA ALA A 137 -5.41 -18.92 -3.58
C ALA A 137 -5.94 -19.05 -2.13
N ILE A 138 -5.25 -18.45 -1.14
CA ILE A 138 -5.72 -18.43 0.26
C ILE A 138 -7.07 -17.72 0.38
N LEU A 139 -7.26 -16.60 -0.33
CA LEU A 139 -8.53 -15.86 -0.31
C LEU A 139 -9.66 -16.63 -0.98
N ASP A 140 -9.37 -17.27 -2.12
CA ASP A 140 -10.31 -18.12 -2.86
C ASP A 140 -10.74 -19.33 -2.00
N ASP A 141 -9.80 -20.00 -1.34
CA ASP A 141 -10.07 -21.13 -0.43
C ASP A 141 -11.00 -20.70 0.72
N ASN A 142 -10.77 -19.53 1.33
CA ASN A 142 -11.64 -18.99 2.37
C ASN A 142 -13.08 -18.77 1.87
N VAL A 143 -13.25 -18.28 0.62
CA VAL A 143 -14.57 -18.10 0.02
C VAL A 143 -15.23 -19.45 -0.31
N ASP A 144 -14.46 -20.41 -0.82
CA ASP A 144 -14.94 -21.76 -1.14
C ASP A 144 -15.38 -22.54 0.11
N GLU A 145 -14.75 -22.27 1.25
CA GLU A 145 -15.17 -22.79 2.56
C GLU A 145 -16.41 -22.08 3.14
N GLY A 146 -16.93 -21.07 2.44
CA GLY A 146 -18.14 -20.34 2.79
C GLY A 146 -17.91 -19.05 3.59
N GLY A 147 -16.66 -18.58 3.66
CA GLY A 147 -16.31 -17.27 4.22
C GLY A 147 -16.71 -16.11 3.31
N GLU A 148 -16.77 -14.91 3.88
CA GLU A 148 -16.97 -13.69 3.09
C GLU A 148 -15.62 -13.18 2.55
N ALA A 149 -15.59 -12.81 1.26
CA ALA A 149 -14.37 -12.39 0.56
C ALA A 149 -13.61 -11.27 1.30
N ARG A 150 -14.33 -10.21 1.69
CA ARG A 150 -13.74 -9.06 2.40
C ARG A 150 -13.27 -9.40 3.81
N GLU A 151 -14.00 -10.26 4.51
CA GLU A 151 -13.61 -10.66 5.86
C GLU A 151 -12.30 -11.46 5.84
N GLY A 152 -12.13 -12.36 4.87
CA GLY A 152 -10.89 -13.10 4.67
C GLY A 152 -9.70 -12.17 4.37
N TYR A 153 -9.91 -11.20 3.47
CA TYR A 153 -8.91 -10.18 3.16
C TYR A 153 -8.52 -9.36 4.40
N HIS A 154 -9.49 -8.82 5.13
CA HIS A 154 -9.22 -8.06 6.35
C HIS A 154 -8.51 -8.88 7.43
N PHE A 155 -8.87 -10.14 7.55
CA PHE A 155 -8.21 -11.04 8.48
C PHE A 155 -6.73 -11.23 8.10
N PHE A 156 -6.44 -11.46 6.82
CA PHE A 156 -5.07 -11.55 6.32
C PHE A 156 -4.30 -10.24 6.55
N SER A 157 -4.87 -9.10 6.13
CA SER A 157 -4.24 -7.79 6.25
C SER A 157 -3.95 -7.39 7.69
N ALA A 158 -4.67 -7.94 8.68
CA ALA A 158 -4.38 -7.71 10.10
C ALA A 158 -3.03 -8.29 10.56
N TYR A 159 -2.48 -9.27 9.82
CA TYR A 159 -1.16 -9.86 10.05
C TYR A 159 -0.05 -9.20 9.23
N SER A 160 -0.38 -8.23 8.36
CA SER A 160 0.58 -7.52 7.51
C SER A 160 1.03 -6.23 8.18
N CYS A 161 2.29 -5.83 8.00
CA CYS A 161 2.74 -4.48 8.36
C CYS A 161 2.53 -3.46 7.24
N HIS A 162 2.36 -3.92 5.99
CA HIS A 162 2.05 -3.07 4.84
C HIS A 162 0.54 -2.88 4.67
N ASP A 163 0.15 -1.73 4.13
CA ASP A 163 -1.19 -1.55 3.58
C ASP A 163 -1.29 -2.31 2.25
N LEU A 164 -1.81 -3.53 2.33
CA LEU A 164 -1.87 -4.43 1.18
C LEU A 164 -2.74 -3.89 0.05
N GLU A 165 -3.76 -3.06 0.33
CA GLU A 165 -4.64 -2.56 -0.74
C GLU A 165 -3.90 -1.51 -1.57
N ILE A 166 -3.18 -0.62 -0.88
CA ILE A 166 -2.29 0.36 -1.53
C ILE A 166 -1.19 -0.36 -2.30
N PHE A 167 -0.49 -1.31 -1.67
CA PHE A 167 0.57 -2.06 -2.32
C PHE A 167 0.08 -2.78 -3.58
N ILE A 168 -1.05 -3.50 -3.52
CA ILE A 168 -1.61 -4.21 -4.68
C ILE A 168 -1.99 -3.21 -5.78
N PHE A 169 -2.60 -2.09 -5.42
CA PHE A 169 -2.92 -1.03 -6.39
C PHE A 169 -1.66 -0.52 -7.11
N GLU A 170 -0.64 -0.13 -6.35
CA GLU A 170 0.63 0.41 -6.88
C GLU A 170 1.37 -0.64 -7.71
N TYR A 171 1.41 -1.89 -7.23
CA TYR A 171 2.02 -2.99 -7.96
C TYR A 171 1.33 -3.23 -9.30
N ILE A 172 -0.01 -3.28 -9.33
CA ILE A 172 -0.75 -3.41 -10.60
C ILE A 172 -0.51 -2.20 -11.51
N ALA A 173 -0.48 -0.98 -10.96
CA ALA A 173 -0.16 0.22 -11.73
C ALA A 173 1.23 0.12 -12.40
N HIS A 174 2.25 -0.31 -11.64
CA HIS A 174 3.59 -0.55 -12.17
C HIS A 174 3.61 -1.62 -13.28
N GLN A 175 2.84 -2.70 -13.12
CA GLN A 175 2.73 -3.73 -14.16
C GLN A 175 2.07 -3.19 -15.43
N ILE A 176 1.05 -2.32 -15.32
CA ILE A 176 0.45 -1.63 -16.47
C ILE A 176 1.50 -0.74 -17.15
N ASP A 177 2.23 0.07 -16.39
CA ASP A 177 3.21 1.01 -16.93
C ASP A 177 4.43 0.30 -17.55
N ALA A 178 4.78 -0.89 -17.05
CA ALA A 178 5.79 -1.78 -17.63
C ALA A 178 5.33 -2.48 -18.93
N GLY A 179 4.04 -2.38 -19.29
CA GLY A 179 3.45 -3.04 -20.45
C GLY A 179 3.10 -4.51 -20.22
N ASN A 180 3.07 -4.98 -18.98
CA ASN A 180 2.68 -6.34 -18.60
C ASN A 180 1.15 -6.46 -18.48
N GLU A 181 0.43 -6.02 -19.52
CA GLU A 181 -1.04 -5.86 -19.51
C GLU A 181 -1.81 -7.13 -19.14
N GLN A 182 -1.35 -8.30 -19.63
CA GLN A 182 -2.01 -9.56 -19.34
C GLN A 182 -1.96 -9.88 -17.84
N TYR A 183 -0.76 -9.80 -17.25
CA TYR A 183 -0.56 -10.10 -15.83
C TYR A 183 -1.26 -9.06 -14.95
N ALA A 184 -1.18 -7.78 -15.30
CA ALA A 184 -1.92 -6.73 -14.62
C ALA A 184 -3.44 -6.99 -14.63
N ASN A 185 -4.00 -7.48 -15.75
CA ASN A 185 -5.43 -7.80 -15.82
C ASN A 185 -5.79 -9.01 -14.94
N GLU A 186 -4.94 -10.04 -14.92
CA GLU A 186 -5.13 -11.22 -14.06
C GLU A 186 -5.13 -10.84 -12.58
N LEU A 187 -4.16 -10.02 -12.14
CA LEU A 187 -4.12 -9.48 -10.78
C LEU A 187 -5.34 -8.62 -10.45
N LEU A 188 -5.71 -7.72 -11.36
CA LEU A 188 -6.82 -6.82 -11.16
C LEU A 188 -8.14 -7.58 -10.98
N ASP A 189 -8.45 -8.50 -11.90
CA ASP A 189 -9.67 -9.31 -11.82
C ASP A 189 -9.63 -10.26 -10.60
N GLY A 190 -8.44 -10.78 -10.23
CA GLY A 190 -8.25 -11.65 -9.07
C GLY A 190 -8.48 -10.95 -7.73
N PHE A 191 -7.97 -9.72 -7.54
CA PHE A 191 -8.12 -8.99 -6.27
C PHE A 191 -9.40 -8.15 -6.16
N TYR A 192 -10.05 -7.80 -7.28
CA TYR A 192 -11.26 -6.96 -7.29
C TYR A 192 -12.41 -7.40 -6.35
N PRO A 193 -12.67 -8.70 -6.13
CA PRO A 193 -13.71 -9.14 -5.19
C PRO A 193 -13.38 -8.82 -3.73
N TYR A 194 -12.10 -8.77 -3.40
CA TYR A 194 -11.57 -8.74 -2.04
C TYR A 194 -11.36 -7.32 -1.50
N VAL A 195 -11.06 -6.37 -2.38
CA VAL A 195 -10.76 -4.99 -2.00
C VAL A 195 -11.98 -4.20 -1.53
N ASP A 196 -11.72 -3.26 -0.63
CA ASP A 196 -12.73 -2.35 -0.13
C ASP A 196 -13.01 -1.25 -1.14
N ASN A 197 -11.96 -0.56 -1.59
CA ASN A 197 -12.09 0.62 -2.42
C ASN A 197 -12.01 0.29 -3.92
N LYS A 198 -13.11 -0.28 -4.42
CA LYS A 198 -13.26 -0.68 -5.82
C LYS A 198 -13.02 0.45 -6.83
N ARG A 199 -13.21 1.72 -6.43
CA ARG A 199 -13.06 2.87 -7.33
C ARG A 199 -11.61 3.10 -7.76
N TRP A 200 -10.64 2.79 -6.90
CA TRP A 200 -9.21 2.80 -7.28
C TRP A 200 -8.92 1.71 -8.32
N PHE A 201 -9.48 0.52 -8.12
CA PHE A 201 -9.33 -0.60 -9.07
C PHE A 201 -10.08 -0.34 -10.38
N ASP A 202 -11.20 0.38 -10.35
CA ASP A 202 -11.90 0.84 -11.56
C ASP A 202 -11.04 1.80 -12.39
N LEU A 203 -10.22 2.65 -11.76
CA LEU A 203 -9.24 3.48 -12.46
C LEU A 203 -8.19 2.63 -13.16
N LEU A 204 -7.59 1.65 -12.47
CA LEU A 204 -6.63 0.70 -13.09
C LEU A 204 -7.26 -0.05 -14.26
N LYS A 205 -8.51 -0.48 -14.11
CA LYS A 205 -9.27 -1.14 -15.19
C LYS A 205 -9.40 -0.24 -16.41
N ALA A 206 -9.74 1.03 -16.19
CA ALA A 206 -9.86 1.99 -17.26
C ALA A 206 -8.52 2.25 -17.96
N ARG A 207 -7.41 2.34 -17.20
CA ARG A 207 -6.04 2.48 -17.73
C ARG A 207 -5.69 1.29 -18.64
N LEU A 208 -5.96 0.07 -18.18
CA LEU A 208 -5.67 -1.16 -18.90
C LEU A 208 -6.51 -1.28 -20.19
N VAL A 209 -7.80 -0.96 -20.12
CA VAL A 209 -8.68 -0.94 -21.30
C VAL A 209 -8.23 0.12 -22.30
N ALA A 210 -7.81 1.30 -21.84
CA ALA A 210 -7.35 2.39 -22.70
C ALA A 210 -6.12 2.02 -23.53
N ALA A 211 -5.26 1.11 -23.04
CA ALA A 211 -4.11 0.62 -23.80
C ALA A 211 -4.53 -0.11 -25.10
N ALA A 212 -5.68 -0.79 -25.08
CA ALA A 212 -6.24 -1.47 -26.25
C ALA A 212 -7.29 -0.64 -27.02
N ASP A 213 -8.14 0.09 -26.30
CA ASP A 213 -9.22 0.94 -26.83
C ASP A 213 -9.36 2.20 -25.97
N ILE A 214 -8.72 3.28 -26.41
CA ILE A 214 -8.71 4.58 -25.75
C ILE A 214 -10.14 5.11 -25.52
N GLU A 215 -11.06 4.91 -26.45
CA GLU A 215 -12.42 5.47 -26.33
C GLU A 215 -13.24 4.72 -25.28
N GLU A 216 -13.11 3.39 -25.19
CA GLU A 216 -13.73 2.63 -24.10
C GLU A 216 -13.12 2.98 -22.74
N GLY A 217 -11.79 3.16 -22.68
CA GLY A 217 -11.11 3.63 -21.47
C GLY A 217 -11.64 4.99 -21.00
N LYS A 218 -11.80 5.95 -21.92
CA LYS A 218 -12.43 7.26 -21.62
C LYS A 218 -13.86 7.13 -21.10
N ILE A 219 -14.66 6.23 -21.68
CA ILE A 219 -16.03 5.97 -21.21
C ILE A 219 -16.01 5.45 -19.76
N MET A 220 -15.08 4.57 -19.42
CA MET A 220 -14.91 4.06 -18.05
C MET A 220 -14.52 5.18 -17.08
N ILE A 221 -13.54 6.01 -17.43
CA ILE A 221 -13.15 7.17 -16.60
C ILE A 221 -14.33 8.12 -16.41
N HIS A 222 -15.08 8.41 -17.47
CA HIS A 222 -16.25 9.28 -17.35
C HIS A 222 -17.31 8.73 -16.38
N ARG A 223 -17.52 7.40 -16.35
CA ARG A 223 -18.39 6.75 -15.37
C ARG A 223 -17.83 6.85 -13.95
N LEU A 224 -16.53 6.63 -13.78
CA LEU A 224 -15.83 6.77 -12.50
C LEU A 224 -16.02 8.20 -11.94
N LEU A 225 -15.75 9.23 -12.76
CA LEU A 225 -15.97 10.64 -12.40
C LEU A 225 -17.44 10.95 -12.07
N GLY A 226 -18.38 10.25 -12.70
CA GLY A 226 -19.79 10.32 -12.35
C GLY A 226 -20.07 9.84 -10.92
N SER A 227 -19.44 8.73 -10.51
CA SER A 227 -19.56 8.21 -9.15
C SER A 227 -18.87 9.09 -8.10
N LEU A 228 -17.72 9.68 -8.44
CA LEU A 228 -16.97 10.58 -7.56
C LEU A 228 -17.66 11.92 -7.34
N LYS A 229 -18.59 12.30 -8.22
CA LYS A 229 -19.43 13.47 -7.99
C LYS A 229 -20.44 13.26 -6.86
N GLU A 230 -20.90 12.03 -6.63
CA GLU A 230 -21.87 11.71 -5.58
C GLU A 230 -21.21 11.50 -4.22
N GLU A 231 -20.04 10.84 -4.23
CA GLU A 231 -19.21 10.58 -3.06
C GLU A 231 -17.76 10.94 -3.39
N PRO A 232 -17.35 12.19 -3.16
CA PRO A 232 -16.02 12.66 -3.54
C PRO A 232 -14.90 11.93 -2.81
N GLU A 233 -13.83 11.65 -3.57
CA GLU A 233 -12.60 11.08 -3.05
C GLU A 233 -11.42 11.82 -3.70
N LEU A 234 -10.91 12.82 -2.99
CA LEU A 234 -9.96 13.80 -3.52
C LEU A 234 -8.67 13.16 -4.06
N TYR A 235 -8.09 12.20 -3.33
CA TYR A 235 -6.86 11.54 -3.76
C TYR A 235 -7.04 10.69 -5.03
N LEU A 236 -8.19 10.04 -5.18
CA LEU A 236 -8.50 9.32 -6.43
C LEU A 236 -8.72 10.29 -7.60
N LEU A 237 -9.27 11.47 -7.34
CA LEU A 237 -9.36 12.52 -8.36
C LEU A 237 -7.97 13.05 -8.76
N PHE A 238 -7.04 13.21 -7.82
CA PHE A 238 -5.65 13.56 -8.12
C PHE A 238 -4.95 12.48 -8.96
N GLU A 239 -5.07 11.21 -8.58
CA GLU A 239 -4.52 10.10 -9.36
C GLU A 239 -5.12 10.04 -10.77
N THR A 240 -6.42 10.30 -10.88
CA THR A 240 -7.09 10.39 -12.18
C THR A 240 -6.55 11.56 -13.01
N LEU A 241 -6.30 12.73 -12.42
CA LEU A 241 -5.67 13.87 -13.11
C LEU A 241 -4.27 13.52 -13.61
N HIS A 242 -3.44 12.90 -12.77
CA HIS A 242 -2.09 12.49 -13.14
C HIS A 242 -2.10 11.55 -14.35
N TYR A 243 -2.98 10.55 -14.34
CA TYR A 243 -3.17 9.67 -15.50
C TYR A 243 -3.64 10.43 -16.75
N LEU A 244 -4.60 11.35 -16.63
CA LEU A 244 -5.12 12.12 -17.76
C LEU A 244 -4.07 13.07 -18.38
N ILE A 245 -3.15 13.60 -17.57
CA ILE A 245 -1.97 14.33 -18.06
C ILE A 245 -1.09 13.40 -18.88
N TYR A 246 -0.79 12.20 -18.38
CA TYR A 246 0.06 11.22 -19.07
C TYR A 246 -0.49 10.81 -20.45
N VAL A 247 -1.82 10.65 -20.59
CA VAL A 247 -2.46 10.34 -21.88
C VAL A 247 -2.85 11.58 -22.70
N GLU A 248 -2.46 12.78 -22.27
CA GLU A 248 -2.77 14.07 -22.91
C GLU A 248 -4.28 14.27 -23.17
N GLU A 249 -5.14 13.78 -22.28
CA GLU A 249 -6.60 13.87 -22.44
C GLU A 249 -7.14 15.15 -21.78
N THR A 250 -7.41 16.16 -22.62
CA THR A 250 -7.81 17.50 -22.16
C THR A 250 -9.26 17.60 -21.65
N GLU A 251 -10.22 16.91 -22.26
CA GLU A 251 -11.64 17.12 -21.95
C GLU A 251 -12.03 16.56 -20.58
N LEU A 252 -11.66 15.31 -20.31
CA LEU A 252 -11.78 14.65 -19.02
C LEU A 252 -10.88 15.30 -17.99
N PHE A 253 -9.65 15.72 -18.34
CA PHE A 253 -8.79 16.44 -17.38
C PHE A 253 -9.52 17.63 -16.80
N ARG A 254 -10.16 18.44 -17.64
CA ARG A 254 -10.94 19.60 -17.17
C ARG A 254 -12.11 19.23 -16.29
N LEU A 255 -12.86 18.19 -16.66
CA LEU A 255 -14.00 17.74 -15.87
C LEU A 255 -13.55 17.33 -14.47
N THR A 256 -12.49 16.53 -14.38
CA THR A 256 -11.86 16.12 -13.12
C THR A 256 -11.31 17.32 -12.34
N TYR A 257 -10.64 18.25 -13.03
CA TYR A 257 -10.03 19.45 -12.44
C TYR A 257 -11.06 20.31 -11.70
N TYR A 258 -12.22 20.52 -12.31
CA TYR A 258 -13.30 21.26 -11.67
C TYR A 258 -13.92 20.52 -10.48
N GLN A 259 -13.99 19.19 -10.51
CA GLN A 259 -14.42 18.43 -9.34
C GLN A 259 -13.41 18.58 -8.21
N VAL A 260 -12.11 18.46 -8.48
CA VAL A 260 -11.05 18.67 -7.47
C VAL A 260 -11.15 20.06 -6.84
N LEU A 261 -11.34 21.12 -7.65
CA LEU A 261 -11.50 22.48 -7.14
C LEU A 261 -12.66 22.65 -6.14
N GLU A 262 -13.69 21.81 -6.20
CA GLU A 262 -14.82 21.84 -5.27
C GLU A 262 -14.49 21.16 -3.94
N GLU A 263 -13.51 20.26 -3.92
CA GLU A 263 -13.18 19.37 -2.79
C GLU A 263 -11.90 19.77 -2.02
N ILE A 264 -11.07 20.68 -2.55
CA ILE A 264 -9.85 21.14 -1.88
C ILE A 264 -10.21 21.84 -0.56
N GLU A 265 -9.65 21.33 0.56
CA GLU A 265 -9.86 21.91 1.89
C GLU A 265 -8.59 22.51 2.50
N THR A 266 -7.42 21.98 2.18
CA THR A 266 -6.15 22.29 2.83
C THR A 266 -5.11 22.89 1.89
N GLU A 267 -4.12 23.56 2.46
CA GLU A 267 -2.98 24.08 1.70
C GLU A 267 -2.18 22.97 1.01
N GLU A 268 -2.15 21.76 1.57
CA GLU A 268 -1.59 20.56 0.95
C GLU A 268 -2.31 20.21 -0.35
N ASP A 269 -3.64 20.09 -0.30
CA ASP A 269 -4.49 19.81 -1.47
C ASP A 269 -4.31 20.86 -2.59
N LEU A 270 -4.21 22.14 -2.20
CA LEU A 270 -3.98 23.23 -3.15
C LEU A 270 -2.62 23.11 -3.84
N ARG A 271 -1.58 22.74 -3.08
CA ARG A 271 -0.24 22.55 -3.64
C ARG A 271 -0.21 21.37 -4.59
N GLU A 272 -0.87 20.27 -4.23
CA GLU A 272 -1.01 19.10 -5.11
C GLU A 272 -1.67 19.48 -6.44
N LEU A 273 -2.81 20.17 -6.39
CA LEU A 273 -3.47 20.66 -7.60
C LEU A 273 -2.57 21.60 -8.41
N LEU A 274 -1.83 22.50 -7.76
CA LEU A 274 -0.91 23.41 -8.44
C LEU A 274 0.21 22.65 -9.17
N MET A 275 0.78 21.61 -8.55
CA MET A 275 1.79 20.76 -9.19
C MET A 275 1.23 20.07 -10.42
N LEU A 276 0.07 19.40 -10.29
CA LEU A 276 -0.63 18.77 -11.42
C LEU A 276 -0.98 19.78 -12.52
N THR A 277 -1.34 21.02 -12.16
CA THR A 277 -1.64 22.08 -13.14
C THR A 277 -0.37 22.49 -13.91
N VAL A 278 0.79 22.57 -13.24
CA VAL A 278 2.07 22.85 -13.90
C VAL A 278 2.41 21.71 -14.87
N GLU A 279 2.32 20.46 -14.42
CA GLU A 279 2.57 19.28 -15.24
C GLU A 279 1.66 19.23 -16.47
N TYR A 280 0.37 19.51 -16.28
CA TYR A 280 -0.59 19.61 -17.37
C TYR A 280 -0.17 20.67 -18.40
N PHE A 281 0.08 21.92 -17.99
CA PHE A 281 0.47 22.97 -18.93
C PHE A 281 1.80 22.70 -19.61
N ASN A 282 2.71 21.99 -18.94
CA ASN A 282 3.95 21.54 -19.54
C ASN A 282 3.69 20.50 -20.64
N ALA A 283 2.85 19.50 -20.37
CA ALA A 283 2.48 18.45 -21.32
C ALA A 283 1.83 19.01 -22.60
N ILE A 284 0.99 20.04 -22.47
CA ILE A 284 0.35 20.71 -23.62
C ILE A 284 1.11 21.93 -24.16
N GLU A 285 2.39 22.11 -23.79
CA GLU A 285 3.31 23.15 -24.27
C GLU A 285 2.84 24.62 -24.05
N MET A 286 2.10 24.89 -22.97
CA MET A 286 1.60 26.23 -22.62
C MET A 286 2.52 26.98 -21.64
N GLU A 287 3.73 27.35 -22.10
CA GLU A 287 4.80 27.94 -21.27
C GLU A 287 4.38 29.17 -20.43
N LYS A 288 3.45 30.01 -20.94
CA LYS A 288 3.04 31.23 -20.23
C LYS A 288 2.14 30.92 -19.05
N GLU A 289 1.19 30.02 -19.26
CA GLU A 289 0.25 29.55 -18.27
C GLU A 289 1.00 28.72 -17.21
N GLU A 290 1.92 27.85 -17.63
CA GLU A 290 2.87 27.14 -16.75
C GLU A 290 3.63 28.13 -15.84
N ALA A 291 4.23 29.18 -16.40
CA ALA A 291 4.98 30.17 -15.62
C ALA A 291 4.12 30.92 -14.59
N ILE A 292 2.84 31.14 -14.88
CA ILE A 292 1.91 31.76 -13.92
C ILE A 292 1.66 30.81 -12.75
N VAL A 293 1.36 29.54 -13.02
CA VAL A 293 1.07 28.54 -11.98
C VAL A 293 2.31 28.24 -11.14
N THR A 294 3.48 28.09 -11.76
CA THR A 294 4.75 27.92 -11.06
C THR A 294 5.01 29.06 -10.07
N LYS A 295 4.69 30.30 -10.46
CA LYS A 295 4.80 31.44 -9.56
C LYS A 295 3.83 31.33 -8.37
N LEU A 296 2.59 30.89 -8.60
CA LEU A 296 1.60 30.68 -7.52
C LEU A 296 2.05 29.59 -6.54
N LEU A 297 2.66 28.51 -7.06
CA LEU A 297 3.24 27.45 -6.25
C LEU A 297 4.40 27.97 -5.38
N GLU A 298 5.27 28.80 -5.92
CA GLU A 298 6.33 29.46 -5.14
C GLU A 298 5.76 30.38 -4.04
N GLU A 299 4.68 31.13 -4.33
CA GLU A 299 3.99 31.98 -3.35
C GLU A 299 3.35 31.18 -2.20
N GLN A 300 3.06 29.91 -2.42
CA GLN A 300 2.55 29.00 -1.40
C GLN A 300 3.67 28.45 -0.51
N LYS A 301 4.95 28.45 -0.94
CA LYS A 301 6.05 27.83 -0.19
C LYS A 301 6.26 28.49 1.18
N GLY A 302 6.25 27.66 2.22
CA GLY A 302 6.44 28.07 3.62
C GLY A 302 5.14 28.27 4.42
N LYS A 303 3.97 28.16 3.78
CA LYS A 303 2.69 27.99 4.48
C LYS A 303 2.58 26.61 5.13
N ASN A 304 1.79 26.54 6.19
CA ASN A 304 1.50 25.30 6.89
C ASN A 304 0.56 24.45 6.02
N LEU A 305 0.97 23.23 5.69
CA LEU A 305 0.25 22.29 4.81
C LEU A 305 -1.15 21.94 5.34
N GLN A 306 -1.27 21.83 6.66
CA GLN A 306 -2.50 21.45 7.34
C GLN A 306 -3.42 22.65 7.61
N GLU A 307 -3.05 23.84 7.13
CA GLU A 307 -3.89 25.03 7.26
C GLU A 307 -5.09 24.91 6.32
N LYS A 308 -6.30 25.06 6.87
CA LYS A 308 -7.52 25.10 6.08
C LYS A 308 -7.50 26.32 5.16
N ILE A 309 -7.90 26.11 3.91
CA ILE A 309 -8.06 27.20 2.97
C ILE A 309 -9.21 28.10 3.42
N THR A 310 -8.90 29.39 3.57
CA THR A 310 -9.92 30.40 3.84
C THR A 310 -10.47 30.95 2.54
N VAL A 311 -11.79 30.88 2.36
CA VAL A 311 -12.49 31.50 1.23
C VAL A 311 -12.74 32.99 1.57
N PRO A 312 -12.44 33.94 0.66
CA PRO A 312 -11.90 33.74 -0.69
C PRO A 312 -10.39 33.50 -0.72
N ASN A 313 -9.96 32.43 -1.39
CA ASN A 313 -8.55 32.18 -1.69
C ASN A 313 -8.24 32.67 -3.11
N GLN A 314 -7.39 33.69 -3.20
CA GLN A 314 -7.00 34.31 -4.47
C GLN A 314 -6.36 33.31 -5.45
N ALA A 315 -5.62 32.30 -4.96
CA ALA A 315 -4.99 31.29 -5.80
C ALA A 315 -6.05 30.39 -6.46
N LEU A 316 -7.06 29.94 -5.71
CA LEU A 316 -8.16 29.12 -6.25
C LEU A 316 -8.96 29.86 -7.33
N GLU A 317 -9.23 31.16 -7.13
CA GLU A 317 -9.94 31.96 -8.13
C GLU A 317 -9.11 32.17 -9.40
N GLN A 318 -7.79 32.35 -9.27
CA GLN A 318 -6.89 32.45 -10.42
C GLN A 318 -6.78 31.12 -11.18
N LEU A 319 -6.79 29.98 -10.48
CA LEU A 319 -6.78 28.66 -11.10
C LEU A 319 -8.06 28.38 -11.91
N LYS A 320 -9.24 28.72 -11.36
CA LYS A 320 -10.53 28.64 -12.06
C LYS A 320 -10.51 29.42 -13.38
N GLU A 321 -9.89 30.61 -13.38
CA GLU A 321 -9.77 31.45 -14.58
C GLU A 321 -8.72 30.91 -15.58
N LEU A 322 -7.60 30.37 -15.13
CA LEU A 322 -6.52 29.89 -16.00
C LEU A 322 -6.91 28.67 -16.84
N VAL A 323 -7.53 27.67 -16.22
CA VAL A 323 -7.96 26.45 -16.93
C VAL A 323 -9.17 26.72 -17.82
N SER A 324 -9.98 27.75 -17.53
CA SER A 324 -11.07 28.16 -18.43
C SER A 324 -10.60 28.97 -19.65
N LEU A 325 -9.53 29.75 -19.52
CA LEU A 325 -9.01 30.64 -20.58
C LEU A 325 -8.06 29.96 -21.57
N SER A 326 -7.34 28.93 -21.14
CA SER A 326 -6.42 28.15 -22.01
C SER A 326 -7.14 27.51 -23.21
N LEU A 327 -8.46 27.32 -23.11
CA LEU A 327 -9.30 26.63 -24.10
C LEU A 327 -9.84 27.49 -25.22
N VAL A 328 -9.85 28.82 -25.06
CA VAL A 328 -10.35 29.72 -26.12
C VAL A 328 -9.31 29.86 -27.26
N ARG A 329 -8.11 29.29 -27.09
CA ARG A 329 -7.02 29.36 -28.06
C ARG A 329 -6.89 28.12 -28.96
N ASP A 330 -7.55 27.02 -28.62
CA ASP A 330 -7.52 25.76 -29.38
C ASP A 330 -8.73 25.55 -30.32
N GLU A 331 -9.63 26.54 -30.42
CA GLU A 331 -10.59 26.71 -31.54
C GLU A 331 -10.07 27.76 -32.55
#